data_AF-A0A078K1I8-F1
#
_entry.id   AF-A0A078K1I8-F1
#
_cell.length_a   1.000
_cell.length_b   1.000
_cell.length_c   1.000
_cell.angle_alpha   90.00
_cell.angle_beta   90.00
_cell.angle_gamma   90.00
#
_symmetry.space_group_name_H-M   'P 1'
#
loop_
_entity.id
_entity.type
_entity.pdbx_description
1 polymer ?
#
loop_
_entity_poly.entity_id
_entity_poly.type
_entity_poly.pdbx_seq_one_letter_code
_entity_poly.pdbx_strand_id
1 'polypeptide(L)'
;MAHSKPKSDAPFLFPKCEASVLPDPSRFFSNHLLSNPLPTNSFFKNFTLGKGDQPEYFHPYLIKPAKSSLSISYPSLFHNSDFFHEVCKPNITISGSPVVDQSSRQTHQISSFSDLGVNLDFPSSNLRFLLVRGSPFITFSVSCNTITISTSHEFVSFCAKLNNNQTWLIYASSPIKLTKHDNSSIRCRGEFSGLIRMAVLPNSKPDFEPVLDRFSRSYPVSGDADFTKPFTLEYKWEKRGHGDLLMLAHPLHLKLLSKDNESVTVLNNIKYKSIDGDLTGVIGDSSETRLATGRDHLSSHQRRYLIKLFVSRLELVLSLRESDSESGEAGFDRRRVQGSRNAREDHGYGIYNNHHVHLGYFLYAIAVLVKIDPLWGERYRAHAYTLLADYMTFVFFF
;
A
#
# COMPACT_ATOMS: atom_id res chain seq x y z
N MET A 1 13.78 -8.18 5.06
CA MET A 1 14.38 -7.20 5.99
C MET A 1 14.15 -5.85 5.36
N ALA A 2 13.54 -4.88 6.05
CA ALA A 2 13.46 -3.52 5.53
C ALA A 2 14.91 -3.05 5.33
N HIS A 3 15.36 -2.93 4.08
CA HIS A 3 16.68 -2.39 3.79
C HIS A 3 16.64 -0.91 4.16
N SER A 4 17.13 -0.59 5.36
CA SER A 4 17.31 0.78 5.81
C SER A 4 18.31 1.46 4.88
N LYS A 5 17.82 2.28 3.93
CA LYS A 5 18.66 3.24 3.21
C LYS A 5 19.33 4.16 4.25
N PRO A 6 20.58 4.60 4.02
CA PRO A 6 21.42 5.22 5.04
C PRO A 6 20.76 6.44 5.67
N LYS A 7 20.82 6.53 7.01
CA LYS A 7 20.40 7.71 7.76
C LYS A 7 21.28 8.89 7.34
N SER A 8 20.66 9.96 6.87
CA SER A 8 21.31 11.26 6.71
C SER A 8 21.40 11.90 8.08
N ASP A 9 22.61 12.14 8.59
CA ASP A 9 22.88 12.83 9.87
C ASP A 9 22.62 14.35 9.83
N ALA A 10 22.05 14.88 8.73
CA ALA A 10 21.73 16.29 8.63
C ALA A 10 20.54 16.65 9.54
N PRO A 11 20.65 17.70 10.39
CA PRO A 11 19.56 18.13 11.26
C PRO A 11 18.36 18.61 10.43
N PHE A 12 17.15 18.26 10.86
CA PHE A 12 15.92 18.76 10.25
C PHE A 12 15.87 20.29 10.36
N LEU A 13 15.66 20.97 9.23
CA LEU A 13 15.88 22.42 9.10
C LEU A 13 14.67 23.29 9.50
N PHE A 14 13.49 22.69 9.66
CA PHE A 14 12.29 23.40 10.07
C PHE A 14 11.99 23.17 11.55
N PRO A 15 11.31 24.12 12.23
CA PRO A 15 10.90 23.94 13.62
C PRO A 15 10.11 22.65 13.85
N LYS A 16 10.29 22.03 15.01
CA LYS A 16 9.47 20.88 15.42
C LYS A 16 8.08 21.38 15.82
N CYS A 17 7.06 20.61 15.46
CA CYS A 17 5.68 20.90 15.83
C CYS A 17 4.99 19.58 16.18
N GLU A 18 4.39 19.50 17.37
CA GLU A 18 3.53 18.38 17.73
C GLU A 18 2.12 18.64 17.21
N ALA A 19 1.55 17.66 16.52
CA ALA A 19 0.18 17.73 16.03
C ALA A 19 -0.76 16.95 16.96
N SER A 20 -1.69 17.66 17.58
CA SER A 20 -2.67 17.07 18.50
C SER A 20 -3.81 16.32 17.80
N VAL A 21 -3.98 16.55 16.50
CA VAL A 21 -5.05 15.93 15.68
C VAL A 21 -4.67 14.60 15.05
N LEU A 22 -3.38 14.23 15.07
CA LEU A 22 -2.93 12.97 14.49
C LEU A 22 -3.25 11.81 15.44
N PRO A 23 -3.99 10.78 15.00
CA PRO A 23 -4.12 9.57 15.79
C PRO A 23 -2.77 8.87 15.87
N ASP A 24 -2.39 8.39 17.05
CA ASP A 24 -1.16 7.63 17.22
C ASP A 24 -1.29 6.24 16.55
N PRO A 25 -0.56 5.98 15.44
CA PRO A 25 -0.64 4.71 14.75
C PRO A 25 0.28 3.65 15.36
N SER A 26 1.14 4.01 16.35
CA SER A 26 2.20 3.15 16.90
C SER A 26 1.68 1.80 17.38
N ARG A 27 0.46 1.78 17.92
CA ARG A 27 -0.23 0.57 18.39
C ARG A 27 -0.44 -0.50 17.32
N PHE A 28 -0.44 -0.13 16.05
CA PHE A 28 -0.60 -1.05 14.92
C PHE A 28 0.73 -1.50 14.34
N PHE A 29 1.87 -1.02 14.83
CA PHE A 29 3.19 -1.43 14.34
C PHE A 29 3.94 -2.23 15.40
N SER A 30 4.78 -3.15 14.94
CA SER A 30 5.71 -3.86 15.81
C SER A 30 6.86 -2.95 16.29
N ASN A 31 7.37 -3.20 17.49
CA ASN A 31 8.33 -2.31 18.16
C ASN A 31 9.57 -1.96 17.33
N HIS A 32 10.08 -2.91 16.52
CA HIS A 32 11.26 -2.67 15.69
C HIS A 32 11.01 -1.64 14.58
N LEU A 33 9.76 -1.47 14.12
CA LEU A 33 9.39 -0.49 13.10
C LEU A 33 9.26 0.93 13.68
N LEU A 34 9.03 1.07 14.99
CA LEU A 34 8.87 2.37 15.66
C LEU A 34 10.18 3.16 15.78
N SER A 35 11.32 2.54 15.47
CA SER A 35 12.64 3.19 15.44
C SER A 35 12.87 4.06 14.20
N ASN A 36 11.98 3.94 13.20
CA ASN A 36 11.99 4.74 11.98
C ASN A 36 10.63 5.43 11.79
N PRO A 37 10.57 6.52 11.02
CA PRO A 37 9.30 7.18 10.73
C PRO A 37 8.30 6.29 10.01
N LEU A 38 7.04 6.42 10.41
CA LEU A 38 5.94 5.62 9.90
C LEU A 38 5.34 6.24 8.62
N PRO A 39 4.85 5.42 7.68
CA PRO A 39 4.29 5.92 6.44
C PRO A 39 2.91 6.56 6.65
N THR A 40 2.67 7.70 6.01
CA THR A 40 1.45 8.51 6.20
C THR A 40 0.49 8.50 5.02
N ASN A 41 0.94 8.13 3.82
CA ASN A 41 0.14 8.03 2.58
C ASN A 41 0.36 6.67 1.89
N SER A 42 0.56 5.61 2.68
CA SER A 42 0.72 4.26 2.14
C SER A 42 -0.60 3.67 1.66
N PHE A 43 -0.50 2.70 0.76
CA PHE A 43 -1.63 1.95 0.26
C PHE A 43 -2.33 1.05 1.30
N PHE A 44 -1.83 1.01 2.53
CA PHE A 44 -2.40 0.23 3.64
C PHE A 44 -2.79 1.10 4.83
N LYS A 45 -2.84 2.42 4.64
CA LYS A 45 -3.12 3.40 5.70
C LYS A 45 -4.41 3.09 6.45
N ASN A 46 -5.42 2.52 5.80
CA ASN A 46 -6.69 2.18 6.46
C ASN A 46 -6.55 1.14 7.58
N PHE A 47 -5.48 0.35 7.57
CA PHE A 47 -5.16 -0.59 8.64
C PHE A 47 -4.65 0.10 9.91
N THR A 48 -4.21 1.35 9.84
CA THR A 48 -3.66 2.09 10.98
C THR A 48 -4.56 3.24 11.45
N LEU A 49 -5.64 3.54 10.72
CA LEU A 49 -6.58 4.62 11.04
C LEU A 49 -7.75 4.13 11.89
N GLY A 50 -8.23 4.97 12.80
CA GLY A 50 -9.37 4.63 13.64
C GLY A 50 -9.11 3.32 14.38
N LYS A 51 -9.98 2.31 14.23
CA LYS A 51 -9.80 0.98 14.84
C LYS A 51 -8.95 0.02 13.99
N GLY A 52 -8.41 0.47 12.86
CA GLY A 52 -7.69 -0.37 11.91
C GLY A 52 -8.59 -1.46 11.35
N ASP A 53 -9.85 -1.12 11.06
CA ASP A 53 -10.93 -2.02 10.62
C ASP A 53 -11.60 -1.52 9.33
N GLN A 54 -10.97 -0.56 8.64
CA GLN A 54 -11.44 -0.05 7.37
C GLN A 54 -10.91 -0.92 6.22
N PRO A 55 -11.70 -1.10 5.14
CA PRO A 55 -11.27 -1.91 4.01
C PRO A 55 -10.13 -1.23 3.25
N GLU A 56 -9.25 -2.04 2.69
CA GLU A 56 -8.15 -1.60 1.84
C GLU A 56 -8.11 -2.44 0.56
N TYR A 57 -7.78 -1.80 -0.56
CA TYR A 57 -7.78 -2.47 -1.85
C TYR A 57 -6.40 -3.03 -2.21
N PHE A 58 -6.34 -4.36 -2.24
CA PHE A 58 -5.21 -5.18 -2.64
C PHE A 58 -5.61 -5.97 -3.87
N HIS A 59 -5.46 -5.36 -5.04
CA HIS A 59 -5.86 -5.93 -6.32
C HIS A 59 -5.59 -7.44 -6.42
N PRO A 60 -6.63 -8.27 -6.68
CA PRO A 60 -8.00 -7.91 -7.05
C PRO A 60 -9.01 -7.84 -5.88
N TYR A 61 -8.55 -7.88 -4.63
CA TYR A 61 -9.38 -8.07 -3.44
C TYR A 61 -9.49 -6.82 -2.57
N LEU A 62 -10.66 -6.60 -1.98
CA LEU A 62 -10.81 -5.74 -0.81
C LEU A 62 -10.59 -6.55 0.46
N ILE A 63 -9.74 -6.04 1.33
CA ILE A 63 -9.31 -6.69 2.56
C ILE A 63 -9.77 -5.85 3.75
N LYS A 64 -10.50 -6.47 4.68
CA LYS A 64 -10.99 -5.81 5.89
C LYS A 64 -10.61 -6.63 7.13
N PRO A 65 -9.64 -6.17 7.94
CA PRO A 65 -9.30 -6.81 9.20
C PRO A 65 -10.37 -6.56 10.27
N ALA A 66 -10.50 -7.52 11.19
CA ALA A 66 -11.33 -7.45 12.39
C ALA A 66 -10.65 -8.22 13.54
N LYS A 67 -11.25 -8.23 14.74
CA LYS A 67 -10.65 -8.96 15.86
C LYS A 67 -10.58 -10.46 15.55
N SER A 68 -9.37 -11.03 15.55
CA SER A 68 -9.10 -12.45 15.27
C SER A 68 -9.49 -12.94 13.88
N SER A 69 -9.86 -12.05 12.95
CA SER A 69 -10.33 -12.43 11.62
C SER A 69 -9.99 -11.42 10.53
N LEU A 70 -10.01 -11.86 9.28
CA LEU A 70 -9.84 -11.02 8.11
C LEU A 70 -10.86 -11.42 7.05
N SER A 71 -11.61 -10.43 6.57
CA SER A 71 -12.59 -10.59 5.50
C SER A 71 -11.98 -10.19 4.16
N ILE A 72 -12.30 -10.98 3.14
CA ILE A 72 -11.86 -10.86 1.76
C ILE A 72 -13.11 -10.68 0.90
N SER A 73 -13.09 -9.66 0.04
CA SER A 73 -14.11 -9.46 -0.99
C SER A 73 -13.45 -9.43 -2.36
N TYR A 74 -14.03 -10.13 -3.33
CA TYR A 74 -13.80 -9.87 -4.75
C TYR A 74 -14.96 -9.00 -5.23
N PRO A 75 -14.78 -7.66 -5.27
CA PRO A 75 -15.90 -6.74 -5.39
C PRO A 75 -16.57 -6.79 -6.75
N SER A 76 -17.89 -6.70 -6.75
CA SER A 76 -18.64 -6.34 -7.95
C SER A 76 -18.57 -4.84 -8.20
N LEU A 77 -18.51 -4.45 -9.47
CA LEU A 77 -18.46 -3.06 -9.88
C LEU A 77 -19.89 -2.52 -10.05
N PHE A 78 -20.22 -1.46 -9.31
CA PHE A 78 -21.48 -0.75 -9.44
C PHE A 78 -21.24 0.60 -10.12
N HIS A 79 -22.13 0.98 -11.04
CA HIS A 79 -22.02 2.24 -11.74
C HIS A 79 -23.39 2.84 -12.03
N ASN A 80 -23.43 4.17 -12.08
CA ASN A 80 -24.50 4.96 -12.66
C ASN A 80 -23.88 6.15 -13.42
N SER A 81 -24.67 7.16 -13.77
CA SER A 81 -24.19 8.36 -14.49
C SER A 81 -23.20 9.19 -13.68
N ASP A 82 -23.26 9.15 -12.35
CA ASP A 82 -22.60 10.11 -11.47
C ASP A 82 -21.36 9.51 -10.81
N PHE A 83 -21.37 8.21 -10.54
CA PHE A 83 -20.28 7.52 -9.87
C PHE A 83 -20.14 6.07 -10.30
N PHE A 84 -18.91 5.58 -10.13
CA PHE A 84 -18.48 4.21 -10.33
C PHE A 84 -17.73 3.77 -9.08
N HIS A 85 -18.15 2.68 -8.44
CA HIS A 85 -17.52 2.21 -7.19
C HIS A 85 -17.54 0.69 -7.03
N GLU A 86 -16.70 0.20 -6.12
CA GLU A 86 -16.62 -1.21 -5.75
C GLU A 86 -17.52 -1.51 -4.55
N VAL A 87 -18.36 -2.55 -4.68
CA VAL A 87 -19.25 -2.98 -3.60
C VAL A 87 -18.50 -3.96 -2.68
N CYS A 88 -18.10 -3.48 -1.50
CA CYS A 88 -17.41 -4.31 -0.50
C CYS A 88 -18.41 -5.20 0.26
N LYS A 89 -18.45 -6.50 -0.06
CA LYS A 89 -19.20 -7.52 0.70
C LYS A 89 -18.28 -8.69 1.06
N PRO A 90 -18.20 -9.11 2.33
CA PRO A 90 -17.25 -10.14 2.77
C PRO A 90 -17.60 -11.50 2.16
N ASN A 91 -16.97 -11.84 1.03
CA ASN A 91 -17.21 -13.11 0.32
C ASN A 91 -16.64 -14.28 1.10
N ILE A 92 -15.46 -14.09 1.68
CA ILE A 92 -14.79 -15.06 2.55
C ILE A 92 -14.33 -14.32 3.80
N THR A 93 -14.48 -14.92 4.97
CA THR A 93 -13.89 -14.45 6.23
C THR A 93 -13.10 -15.58 6.85
N ILE A 94 -11.84 -15.32 7.14
CA ILE A 94 -10.94 -16.27 7.78
C ILE A 94 -10.82 -15.86 9.23
N SER A 95 -11.15 -16.77 10.15
CA SER A 95 -11.01 -16.56 11.59
C SER A 95 -10.25 -17.70 12.23
N GLY A 96 -9.48 -17.39 13.27
CA GLY A 96 -8.88 -18.38 14.15
C GLY A 96 -9.59 -18.41 15.50
N SER A 97 -9.46 -19.52 16.21
CA SER A 97 -9.97 -19.63 17.57
C SER A 97 -9.20 -18.66 18.48
N PRO A 98 -9.91 -17.86 19.31
CA PRO A 98 -9.28 -16.85 20.13
C PRO A 98 -8.35 -17.48 21.17
N VAL A 99 -7.11 -16.98 21.24
CA VAL A 99 -6.18 -17.29 22.33
C VAL A 99 -6.68 -16.54 23.59
N VAL A 100 -6.60 -17.21 24.74
CA VAL A 100 -7.32 -16.91 26.01
C VAL A 100 -7.12 -15.47 26.56
N ASP A 101 -6.16 -14.70 26.05
CA ASP A 101 -5.89 -13.35 26.53
C ASP A 101 -6.64 -12.27 25.73
N GLN A 102 -7.89 -12.00 26.13
CA GLN A 102 -8.79 -11.05 25.47
C GLN A 102 -8.54 -9.57 25.81
N SER A 103 -7.50 -9.27 26.59
CA SER A 103 -7.20 -7.91 27.08
C SER A 103 -6.80 -6.92 25.96
N SER A 104 -6.28 -7.43 24.85
CA SER A 104 -5.94 -6.63 23.67
C SER A 104 -7.19 -6.17 22.92
N ARG A 105 -7.39 -4.85 22.85
CA ARG A 105 -8.35 -4.18 21.94
C ARG A 105 -7.84 -4.07 20.50
N GLN A 106 -6.61 -4.53 20.21
CA GLN A 106 -6.03 -4.41 18.88
C GLN A 106 -6.58 -5.49 17.95
N THR A 107 -6.89 -5.10 16.71
CA THR A 107 -7.36 -6.01 15.66
C THR A 107 -6.20 -6.83 15.09
N HIS A 108 -5.09 -6.16 14.77
CA HIS A 108 -3.89 -6.71 14.17
C HIS A 108 -2.65 -5.83 14.48
N GLN A 109 -1.47 -6.32 14.12
CA GLN A 109 -0.20 -5.59 14.14
C GLN A 109 0.54 -5.77 12.81
N ILE A 110 1.11 -4.71 12.28
CA ILE A 110 1.98 -4.68 11.11
C ILE A 110 3.39 -5.11 11.56
N SER A 111 3.80 -6.27 11.08
CA SER A 111 5.11 -6.87 11.39
C SER A 111 6.18 -6.49 10.38
N SER A 112 5.80 -6.11 9.16
CA SER A 112 6.70 -5.59 8.12
C SER A 112 5.90 -4.98 6.97
N PHE A 113 6.54 -4.10 6.21
CA PHE A 113 6.00 -3.53 4.97
C PHE A 113 7.13 -3.24 3.97
N SER A 114 6.75 -3.06 2.70
CA SER A 114 7.57 -2.71 1.53
C SER A 114 6.74 -1.79 0.62
N ASP A 115 7.25 -1.40 -0.54
CA ASP A 115 6.53 -0.53 -1.48
C ASP A 115 5.21 -1.14 -1.98
N LEU A 116 5.14 -2.49 -2.02
CA LEU A 116 4.02 -3.22 -2.62
C LEU A 116 3.40 -4.27 -1.67
N GLY A 117 3.98 -4.50 -0.48
CA GLY A 117 3.52 -5.53 0.45
C GLY A 117 3.45 -5.09 1.91
N VAL A 118 2.53 -5.66 2.67
CA VAL A 118 2.38 -5.48 4.12
C VAL A 118 1.99 -6.81 4.78
N ASN A 119 2.60 -7.09 5.93
CA ASN A 119 2.31 -8.29 6.71
C ASN A 119 1.50 -7.94 7.96
N LEU A 120 0.32 -8.55 8.10
CA LEU A 120 -0.58 -8.36 9.23
C LEU A 120 -0.57 -9.58 10.14
N ASP A 121 -0.13 -9.39 11.38
CA ASP A 121 -0.13 -10.40 12.43
C ASP A 121 -1.38 -10.20 13.30
N PHE A 122 -2.06 -11.30 13.63
CA PHE A 122 -3.22 -11.34 14.51
C PHE A 122 -2.85 -12.13 15.77
N PRO A 123 -2.30 -11.47 16.82
CA PRO A 123 -1.86 -12.14 18.03
C PRO A 123 -2.96 -12.93 18.73
N SER A 124 -4.22 -12.48 18.61
CA SER A 124 -5.37 -13.13 19.22
C SER A 124 -5.78 -14.44 18.55
N SER A 125 -5.28 -14.74 17.35
CA SER A 125 -5.65 -15.94 16.59
C SER A 125 -4.48 -16.67 15.94
N ASN A 126 -3.24 -16.25 16.21
CA ASN A 126 -2.02 -16.81 15.62
C ASN A 126 -2.07 -16.90 14.08
N LEU A 127 -2.74 -15.95 13.44
CA LEU A 127 -2.79 -15.81 11.98
C LEU A 127 -1.81 -14.71 11.56
N ARG A 128 -1.14 -14.92 10.43
CA ARG A 128 -0.35 -13.88 9.75
C ARG A 128 -0.71 -13.86 8.28
N PHE A 129 -1.12 -12.70 7.78
CA PHE A 129 -1.47 -12.50 6.38
C PHE A 129 -0.32 -11.80 5.67
N LEU A 130 0.08 -12.35 4.53
CA LEU A 130 1.12 -11.80 3.65
C LEU A 130 0.41 -11.13 2.48
N LEU A 131 0.15 -9.83 2.60
CA LEU A 131 -0.64 -9.08 1.62
C LEU A 131 0.30 -8.35 0.67
N VAL A 132 0.24 -8.71 -0.61
CA VAL A 132 1.07 -8.09 -1.66
C VAL A 132 0.18 -7.65 -2.81
N ARG A 133 0.31 -6.40 -3.24
CA ARG A 133 -0.47 -5.83 -4.35
C ARG A 133 -0.23 -6.60 -5.64
N GLY A 134 -1.34 -6.90 -6.33
CA GLY A 134 -1.30 -7.66 -7.57
C GLY A 134 -1.13 -9.17 -7.37
N SER A 135 -1.08 -9.68 -6.14
CA SER A 135 -1.11 -11.13 -5.94
C SER A 135 -2.52 -11.67 -6.23
N PRO A 136 -2.70 -12.64 -7.15
CA PRO A 136 -3.99 -13.30 -7.33
C PRO A 136 -4.35 -14.23 -6.15
N PHE A 137 -3.38 -14.56 -5.30
CA PHE A 137 -3.56 -15.36 -4.10
C PHE A 137 -3.54 -14.49 -2.84
N ILE A 138 -4.49 -14.72 -1.93
CA ILE A 138 -4.36 -14.30 -0.54
C ILE A 138 -3.61 -15.38 0.22
N THR A 139 -2.42 -15.05 0.72
CA THR A 139 -1.55 -15.98 1.44
C THR A 139 -1.58 -15.67 2.93
N PHE A 140 -1.76 -16.69 3.76
CA PHE A 140 -1.65 -16.54 5.20
C PHE A 140 -1.04 -17.79 5.86
N SER A 141 -0.32 -17.58 6.95
CA SER A 141 0.21 -18.65 7.80
C SER A 141 -0.58 -18.77 9.08
N VAL A 142 -0.68 -20.00 9.58
CA VAL A 142 -1.35 -20.33 10.83
C VAL A 142 -0.37 -21.06 11.73
N SER A 143 -0.30 -20.63 12.99
CA SER A 143 0.57 -21.24 14.02
C SER A 143 -0.29 -21.94 15.07
N CYS A 144 -0.44 -23.26 14.92
CA CYS A 144 -1.17 -24.14 15.85
C CYS A 144 -2.53 -23.57 16.29
N ASN A 145 -3.43 -23.38 15.33
CA ASN A 145 -4.78 -22.86 15.61
C ASN A 145 -5.85 -23.62 14.82
N THR A 146 -7.08 -23.60 15.31
CA THR A 146 -8.25 -24.09 14.58
C THR A 146 -8.85 -22.95 13.74
N ILE A 147 -8.79 -23.12 12.42
CA ILE A 147 -9.24 -22.13 11.43
C ILE A 147 -10.71 -22.38 11.08
N THR A 148 -11.47 -21.29 10.93
CA THR A 148 -12.80 -21.28 10.34
C THR A 148 -12.80 -20.35 9.13
N ILE A 149 -13.34 -20.85 8.02
CA ILE A 149 -13.57 -20.10 6.78
C ILE A 149 -15.09 -19.95 6.67
N SER A 150 -15.57 -18.73 6.87
CA SER A 150 -16.99 -18.41 6.72
C SER A 150 -17.24 -17.52 5.51
N THR A 151 -18.49 -17.40 5.11
CA THR A 151 -18.93 -16.57 3.99
C THR A 151 -20.23 -15.86 4.36
N SER A 152 -20.46 -14.66 3.81
CA SER A 152 -21.78 -14.02 3.87
C SER A 152 -22.80 -14.65 2.91
N HIS A 153 -22.37 -15.66 2.14
CA HIS A 153 -23.14 -16.39 1.15
C HIS A 153 -23.42 -17.81 1.67
N GLU A 154 -23.89 -18.71 0.80
CA GLU A 154 -24.02 -20.13 1.11
C GLU A 154 -23.01 -20.97 0.33
N PHE A 155 -22.41 -21.96 0.98
CA PHE A 155 -21.58 -22.96 0.32
C PHE A 155 -22.45 -23.99 -0.41
N VAL A 156 -22.38 -23.96 -1.73
CA VAL A 156 -23.10 -24.87 -2.64
C VAL A 156 -22.34 -26.17 -2.85
N SER A 157 -21.00 -26.16 -2.73
CA SER A 157 -20.16 -27.37 -2.85
C SER A 157 -18.89 -27.30 -2.00
N PHE A 158 -18.23 -28.44 -1.82
CA PHE A 158 -16.96 -28.54 -1.09
C PHE A 158 -15.78 -27.79 -1.77
N CYS A 159 -15.88 -27.47 -3.07
CA CYS A 159 -14.91 -26.62 -3.78
C CYS A 159 -15.08 -25.12 -3.48
N ALA A 160 -15.59 -24.78 -2.29
CA ALA A 160 -15.95 -23.42 -1.85
C ALA A 160 -16.68 -22.59 -2.94
N LYS A 161 -17.60 -23.25 -3.67
CA LYS A 161 -18.51 -22.57 -4.59
C LYS A 161 -19.60 -21.87 -3.79
N LEU A 162 -19.72 -20.56 -3.98
CA LEU A 162 -20.67 -19.70 -3.30
C LEU A 162 -21.93 -19.51 -4.15
N ASN A 163 -23.07 -19.21 -3.50
CA ASN A 163 -24.34 -18.94 -4.20
C ASN A 163 -24.35 -17.67 -5.06
N ASN A 164 -23.34 -16.81 -4.94
CA ASN A 164 -23.12 -15.63 -5.79
C ASN A 164 -22.34 -15.95 -7.09
N ASN A 165 -22.25 -17.22 -7.47
CA ASN A 165 -21.50 -17.74 -8.63
C ASN A 165 -19.98 -17.57 -8.57
N GLN A 166 -19.40 -17.18 -7.42
CA GLN A 166 -17.96 -17.21 -7.23
C GLN A 166 -17.51 -18.59 -6.76
N THR A 167 -16.38 -19.06 -7.30
CA THR A 167 -15.70 -20.28 -6.85
C THR A 167 -14.35 -19.89 -6.28
N TRP A 168 -13.98 -20.43 -5.12
CA TRP A 168 -12.72 -20.13 -4.44
C TRP A 168 -11.87 -21.39 -4.31
N LEU A 169 -10.61 -21.31 -4.72
CA LEU A 169 -9.65 -22.40 -4.59
C LEU A 169 -8.85 -22.23 -3.31
N ILE A 170 -8.61 -23.32 -2.59
CA ILE A 170 -7.89 -23.33 -1.32
C ILE A 170 -6.70 -24.30 -1.43
N TYR A 171 -5.49 -23.76 -1.25
CA TYR A 171 -4.24 -24.52 -1.32
C TYR A 171 -3.55 -24.50 0.04
N ALA A 172 -3.42 -25.65 0.69
CA ALA A 172 -2.70 -25.79 1.95
C ALA A 172 -1.29 -26.37 1.72
N SER A 173 -0.31 -25.96 2.54
CA SER A 173 1.05 -26.50 2.50
C SER A 173 1.16 -27.93 3.04
N SER A 174 0.17 -28.35 3.83
CA SER A 174 0.06 -29.68 4.44
C SER A 174 -1.41 -30.12 4.43
N PRO A 175 -1.70 -31.43 4.50
CA PRO A 175 -3.08 -31.92 4.49
C PRO A 175 -3.94 -31.27 5.57
N ILE A 176 -5.03 -30.63 5.15
CA ILE A 176 -6.00 -29.98 6.03
C ILE A 176 -7.34 -30.71 5.97
N LYS A 177 -7.92 -31.03 7.14
CA LYS A 177 -9.22 -31.70 7.24
C LYS A 177 -10.31 -30.66 7.44
N LEU A 178 -10.85 -30.16 6.34
CA LEU A 178 -11.96 -29.21 6.36
C LEU A 178 -13.30 -29.95 6.44
N THR A 179 -14.14 -29.56 7.40
CA THR A 179 -15.51 -30.06 7.50
C THR A 179 -16.51 -28.92 7.52
N LYS A 180 -17.58 -29.07 6.75
CA LYS A 180 -18.72 -28.15 6.77
C LYS A 180 -19.30 -28.15 8.18
N HIS A 181 -19.31 -26.98 8.83
CA HIS A 181 -19.89 -26.79 10.15
C HIS A 181 -21.37 -26.40 10.02
N ASP A 182 -21.67 -25.51 9.08
CA ASP A 182 -23.02 -25.10 8.70
C ASP A 182 -23.04 -24.66 7.21
N ASN A 183 -24.14 -24.06 6.75
CA ASN A 183 -24.28 -23.64 5.34
C ASN A 183 -23.35 -22.48 4.93
N SER A 184 -22.81 -21.73 5.89
CA SER A 184 -21.99 -20.54 5.64
C SER A 184 -20.59 -20.64 6.25
N SER A 185 -20.22 -21.78 6.85
CA SER A 185 -18.91 -21.97 7.46
C SER A 185 -18.33 -23.38 7.29
N ILE A 186 -17.01 -23.40 7.04
CA ILE A 186 -16.18 -24.59 6.95
C ILE A 186 -15.09 -24.46 8.02
N ARG A 187 -14.93 -25.49 8.84
CA ARG A 187 -13.98 -25.50 9.97
C ARG A 187 -12.93 -26.58 9.80
N CYS A 188 -11.69 -26.26 10.14
CA CYS A 188 -10.62 -27.24 10.26
C CYS A 188 -10.87 -28.16 11.47
N ARG A 189 -10.78 -29.48 11.27
CA ARG A 189 -10.79 -30.45 12.38
C ARG A 189 -9.40 -30.52 13.01
N GLY A 190 -9.31 -29.99 14.23
CA GLY A 190 -8.06 -29.91 14.98
C GLY A 190 -7.23 -28.69 14.60
N GLU A 191 -6.05 -28.61 15.23
CA GLU A 191 -5.11 -27.53 14.99
C GLU A 191 -4.36 -27.73 13.66
N PHE A 192 -4.20 -26.63 12.93
CA PHE A 192 -3.39 -26.59 11.73
C PHE A 192 -2.17 -25.70 11.96
N SER A 193 -1.03 -26.12 11.41
CA SER A 193 0.16 -25.29 11.31
C SER A 193 0.73 -25.40 9.90
N GLY A 194 0.89 -24.25 9.25
CA GLY A 194 1.31 -24.18 7.85
C GLY A 194 0.80 -22.94 7.13
N LEU A 195 0.91 -22.96 5.81
CA LEU A 195 0.45 -21.91 4.91
C LEU A 195 -0.83 -22.33 4.20
N ILE A 196 -1.74 -21.38 4.04
CA ILE A 196 -2.93 -21.51 3.21
C ILE A 196 -2.93 -20.35 2.22
N ARG A 197 -3.27 -20.67 0.97
CA ARG A 197 -3.44 -19.71 -0.12
C ARG A 197 -4.84 -19.86 -0.68
N MET A 198 -5.49 -18.73 -0.91
CA MET A 198 -6.84 -18.70 -1.48
C MET A 198 -6.87 -17.81 -2.71
N ALA A 199 -7.56 -18.25 -3.76
CA ALA A 199 -7.78 -17.45 -4.96
C ALA A 199 -9.21 -17.60 -5.44
N VAL A 200 -9.82 -16.50 -5.90
CA VAL A 200 -11.09 -16.57 -6.62
C VAL A 200 -10.85 -17.02 -8.06
N LEU A 201 -11.75 -17.85 -8.58
CA LEU A 201 -11.83 -18.28 -9.97
C LEU A 201 -12.88 -17.42 -10.70
N PRO A 202 -12.48 -16.37 -11.45
CA PRO A 202 -13.44 -15.49 -12.11
C PRO A 202 -14.16 -16.23 -13.24
N ASN A 203 -15.49 -16.21 -13.23
CA ASN A 203 -16.36 -16.73 -14.29
C ASN A 203 -16.21 -18.24 -14.59
N SER A 204 -15.66 -19.03 -13.65
CA SER A 204 -15.52 -20.50 -13.77
C SER A 204 -15.03 -20.99 -15.13
N LYS A 205 -14.10 -20.26 -15.75
CA LYS A 205 -13.52 -20.65 -17.04
C LYS A 205 -12.59 -21.85 -16.84
N PRO A 206 -12.71 -22.92 -17.65
CA PRO A 206 -11.94 -24.13 -17.46
C PRO A 206 -10.42 -23.91 -17.55
N ASP A 207 -9.98 -22.90 -18.32
CA ASP A 207 -8.55 -22.62 -18.50
C ASP A 207 -7.88 -21.91 -17.32
N PHE A 208 -8.65 -21.35 -16.36
CA PHE A 208 -8.07 -20.59 -15.24
C PHE A 208 -7.58 -21.49 -14.10
N GLU A 209 -8.34 -22.53 -13.76
CA GLU A 209 -8.03 -23.41 -12.63
C GLU A 209 -6.66 -24.10 -12.81
N PRO A 210 -6.32 -24.69 -13.97
CA PRO A 210 -4.99 -25.27 -14.20
C PRO A 210 -3.84 -24.26 -14.05
N VAL A 211 -4.08 -23.00 -14.38
CA VAL A 211 -3.07 -21.94 -14.23
C VAL A 211 -2.88 -21.61 -12.75
N LEU A 212 -3.96 -21.43 -11.99
CA LEU A 212 -3.89 -21.18 -10.55
C LEU A 212 -3.24 -22.36 -9.82
N ASP A 213 -3.57 -23.59 -10.20
CA ASP A 213 -2.98 -24.81 -9.62
C ASP A 213 -1.47 -24.86 -9.85
N ARG A 214 -1.02 -24.58 -11.08
CA ARG A 214 0.39 -24.55 -11.45
C ARG A 214 1.19 -23.54 -10.63
N PHE A 215 0.66 -22.34 -10.43
CA PHE A 215 1.37 -21.25 -9.73
C PHE A 215 1.07 -21.19 -8.24
N SER A 216 0.16 -22.02 -7.74
CA SER A 216 -0.25 -22.05 -6.32
C SER A 216 0.93 -22.23 -5.37
N ARG A 217 2.02 -22.89 -5.80
CA ARG A 217 3.18 -23.22 -4.96
C ARG A 217 4.15 -22.06 -4.74
N SER A 218 4.09 -21.00 -5.53
CA SER A 218 4.95 -19.81 -5.46
C SER A 218 4.12 -18.60 -5.06
N TYR A 219 4.60 -17.79 -4.11
CA TYR A 219 3.83 -16.65 -3.60
C TYR A 219 4.75 -15.50 -3.16
N PRO A 220 4.31 -14.24 -3.34
CA PRO A 220 5.10 -13.09 -2.93
C PRO A 220 4.97 -12.85 -1.42
N VAL A 221 6.03 -12.33 -0.81
CA VAL A 221 6.06 -11.93 0.61
C VAL A 221 6.41 -10.46 0.82
N SER A 222 7.05 -9.83 -0.18
CA SER A 222 7.33 -8.40 -0.23
C SER A 222 7.51 -7.98 -1.70
N GLY A 223 7.51 -6.67 -1.96
CA GLY A 223 7.82 -6.14 -3.28
C GLY A 223 8.32 -4.71 -3.20
N ASP A 224 9.47 -4.46 -3.81
CA ASP A 224 10.13 -3.16 -3.86
C ASP A 224 10.05 -2.58 -5.28
N ALA A 225 9.97 -1.26 -5.39
CA ALA A 225 9.90 -0.54 -6.65
C ALA A 225 11.00 0.52 -6.73
N ASP A 226 12.02 0.29 -7.54
CA ASP A 226 13.18 1.18 -7.66
C ASP A 226 13.36 1.67 -9.10
N PHE A 227 13.81 2.91 -9.25
CA PHE A 227 14.30 3.41 -10.53
C PHE A 227 15.77 3.01 -10.71
N THR A 228 16.03 1.89 -11.39
CA THR A 228 17.41 1.39 -11.59
C THR A 228 18.11 2.03 -12.78
N LYS A 229 17.35 2.62 -13.71
CA LYS A 229 17.86 3.43 -14.82
C LYS A 229 16.95 4.65 -15.01
N PRO A 230 17.42 5.74 -15.65
CA PRO A 230 16.56 6.87 -15.97
C PRO A 230 15.29 6.41 -16.68
N PHE A 231 14.13 6.82 -16.15
CA PHE A 231 12.81 6.49 -16.70
C PHE A 231 12.49 4.98 -16.78
N THR A 232 13.21 4.15 -16.03
CA THR A 232 12.93 2.71 -15.93
C THR A 232 12.62 2.37 -14.48
N LEU A 233 11.37 2.01 -14.22
CA LEU A 233 10.91 1.51 -12.94
C LEU A 233 11.02 -0.01 -12.93
N GLU A 234 11.65 -0.56 -11.90
CA GLU A 234 11.86 -1.99 -11.73
C GLU A 234 11.18 -2.49 -10.47
N TYR A 235 10.33 -3.50 -10.63
CA TYR A 235 9.70 -4.20 -9.52
C TYR A 235 10.48 -5.44 -9.15
N LYS A 236 10.86 -5.53 -7.87
CA LYS A 236 11.59 -6.66 -7.30
C LYS A 236 10.71 -7.36 -6.29
N TRP A 237 10.32 -8.59 -6.60
CA TRP A 237 9.47 -9.40 -5.74
C TRP A 237 10.31 -10.37 -4.91
N GLU A 238 10.18 -10.32 -3.59
CA GLU A 238 10.62 -11.43 -2.75
C GLU A 238 9.53 -12.50 -2.77
N LYS A 239 9.86 -13.71 -3.24
CA LYS A 239 8.95 -14.85 -3.25
C LYS A 239 9.42 -15.97 -2.34
N ARG A 240 8.47 -16.84 -1.96
CA ARG A 240 8.75 -18.13 -1.33
C ARG A 240 8.01 -19.24 -2.08
N GLY A 241 8.48 -20.47 -1.89
CA GLY A 241 7.95 -21.65 -2.56
C GLY A 241 8.73 -22.04 -3.82
N HIS A 242 8.09 -22.77 -4.72
CA HIS A 242 8.73 -23.34 -5.91
C HIS A 242 8.00 -22.92 -7.20
N GLY A 243 8.77 -22.68 -8.26
CA GLY A 243 8.27 -22.28 -9.58
C GLY A 243 8.19 -20.76 -9.77
N ASP A 244 7.74 -20.34 -10.95
CA ASP A 244 7.60 -18.93 -11.29
C ASP A 244 6.50 -18.26 -10.45
N LEU A 245 6.54 -16.93 -10.39
CA LEU A 245 5.57 -16.12 -9.67
C LEU A 245 4.50 -15.61 -10.64
N LEU A 246 3.23 -15.88 -10.32
CA LEU A 246 2.09 -15.28 -11.02
C LEU A 246 1.64 -14.02 -10.29
N MET A 247 1.69 -12.88 -10.98
CA MET A 247 1.19 -11.59 -10.51
C MET A 247 0.14 -11.04 -11.47
N LEU A 248 -0.64 -10.06 -11.02
CA LEU A 248 -1.63 -9.35 -11.82
C LEU A 248 -1.12 -7.96 -12.17
N ALA A 249 -1.11 -7.65 -13.46
CA ALA A 249 -0.65 -6.39 -14.02
C ALA A 249 -1.82 -5.51 -14.44
N HIS A 250 -1.75 -4.22 -14.10
CA HIS A 250 -2.67 -3.21 -14.61
C HIS A 250 -2.52 -2.99 -16.12
N PRO A 251 -3.55 -2.46 -16.80
CA PRO A 251 -3.43 -2.06 -18.20
C PRO A 251 -2.25 -1.12 -18.48
N LEU A 252 -1.93 -0.22 -17.54
CA LEU A 252 -0.78 0.67 -17.67
C LEU A 252 0.55 -0.09 -17.58
N HIS A 253 0.68 -1.06 -16.67
CA HIS A 253 1.87 -1.91 -16.58
C HIS A 253 2.11 -2.58 -17.93
N LEU A 254 1.07 -3.18 -18.53
CA LEU A 254 1.19 -3.86 -19.82
C LEU A 254 1.63 -2.92 -20.96
N LYS A 255 1.19 -1.66 -20.95
CA LYS A 255 1.60 -0.65 -21.95
C LYS A 255 3.06 -0.24 -21.79
N LEU A 256 3.57 -0.23 -20.55
CA LEU A 256 4.91 0.21 -20.21
C LEU A 256 5.92 -0.94 -20.10
N LEU A 257 5.47 -2.19 -20.19
CA LEU A 257 6.35 -3.36 -20.20
C LEU A 257 7.39 -3.17 -21.31
N SER A 258 8.66 -3.15 -20.93
CA SER A 258 9.76 -3.02 -21.89
C SER A 258 9.72 -4.17 -22.89
N LYS A 259 9.96 -3.86 -24.17
CA LYS A 259 10.14 -4.88 -25.23
C LYS A 259 11.33 -5.80 -24.95
N ASP A 260 12.28 -5.34 -24.14
CA ASP A 260 13.50 -6.08 -23.78
C ASP A 260 13.32 -6.96 -22.54
N ASN A 261 12.11 -7.07 -21.97
CA ASN A 261 11.84 -7.99 -20.86
C ASN A 261 11.56 -9.41 -21.37
N GLU A 262 12.61 -10.14 -21.73
CA GLU A 262 12.50 -11.56 -22.08
C GLU A 262 12.05 -12.45 -20.90
N SER A 263 12.07 -11.93 -19.68
CA SER A 263 11.74 -12.65 -18.44
C SER A 263 10.26 -12.66 -18.05
N VAL A 264 9.40 -11.91 -18.75
CA VAL A 264 7.98 -11.75 -18.37
C VAL A 264 7.05 -12.32 -19.44
N THR A 265 6.24 -13.30 -19.07
CA THR A 265 5.21 -13.88 -19.94
C THR A 265 3.82 -13.35 -19.57
N VAL A 266 3.10 -12.77 -20.53
CA VAL A 266 1.73 -12.24 -20.32
C VAL A 266 0.69 -13.32 -20.64
N LEU A 267 -0.20 -13.59 -19.68
CA LEU A 267 -1.31 -14.53 -19.80
C LEU A 267 -2.60 -13.79 -20.16
N ASN A 268 -2.80 -13.49 -21.45
CA ASN A 268 -3.96 -12.73 -21.93
C ASN A 268 -5.32 -13.37 -21.63
N ASN A 269 -5.36 -14.68 -21.38
CA ASN A 269 -6.56 -15.41 -21.00
C ASN A 269 -6.91 -15.26 -19.51
N ILE A 270 -5.96 -14.90 -18.66
CA ILE A 270 -6.15 -14.71 -17.22
C ILE A 270 -6.40 -13.23 -16.92
N LYS A 271 -7.66 -12.90 -16.68
CA LYS A 271 -8.11 -11.53 -16.40
C LYS A 271 -9.03 -11.45 -15.19
N TYR A 272 -8.71 -10.55 -14.27
CA TYR A 272 -9.53 -10.18 -13.12
C TYR A 272 -10.15 -8.80 -13.37
N LYS A 273 -11.43 -8.65 -13.06
CA LYS A 273 -12.12 -7.36 -13.16
C LYS A 273 -11.71 -6.48 -11.98
N SER A 274 -11.44 -5.21 -12.24
CA SER A 274 -11.08 -4.21 -11.24
C SER A 274 -11.57 -2.83 -11.68
N ILE A 275 -11.69 -1.90 -10.73
CA ILE A 275 -11.97 -0.48 -10.99
C ILE A 275 -10.93 0.18 -11.91
N ASP A 276 -9.69 -0.31 -11.91
CA ASP A 276 -8.60 0.21 -12.74
C ASP A 276 -8.48 -0.47 -14.11
N GLY A 277 -9.54 -1.20 -14.52
CA GLY A 277 -9.57 -2.01 -15.73
C GLY A 277 -9.19 -3.47 -15.50
N ASP A 278 -9.14 -4.26 -16.58
CA ASP A 278 -8.86 -5.70 -16.48
C ASP A 278 -7.40 -5.94 -16.07
N LEU A 279 -7.20 -6.53 -14.89
CA LEU A 279 -5.90 -6.96 -14.40
C LEU A 279 -5.52 -8.26 -15.09
N THR A 280 -4.38 -8.29 -15.78
CA THR A 280 -3.96 -9.45 -16.58
C THR A 280 -2.86 -10.22 -15.87
N GLY A 281 -2.94 -11.55 -15.88
CA GLY A 281 -1.90 -12.41 -15.31
C GLY A 281 -0.56 -12.23 -16.03
N VAL A 282 0.51 -12.07 -15.27
CA VAL A 282 1.89 -12.03 -15.76
C VAL A 282 2.74 -13.00 -14.94
N ILE A 283 3.59 -13.76 -15.62
CA ILE A 283 4.51 -14.72 -15.02
C ILE A 283 5.92 -14.15 -15.12
N GLY A 284 6.69 -14.26 -14.04
CA GLY A 284 8.14 -14.03 -14.06
C GLY A 284 8.84 -14.88 -13.01
N ASP A 285 10.13 -15.18 -13.22
CA ASP A 285 10.92 -16.10 -12.39
C ASP A 285 11.26 -15.53 -10.99
N SER A 286 10.78 -14.32 -10.66
CA SER A 286 11.41 -13.40 -9.68
C SER A 286 12.84 -13.10 -10.14
N SER A 287 13.13 -11.92 -10.63
CA SER A 287 13.55 -10.90 -9.67
C SER A 287 13.25 -9.49 -10.15
N GLU A 288 12.78 -9.30 -11.39
CA GLU A 288 12.76 -7.97 -12.01
C GLU A 288 11.67 -7.89 -13.08
N THR A 289 10.65 -7.05 -12.88
CA THR A 289 9.75 -6.59 -13.94
C THR A 289 10.07 -5.14 -14.24
N ARG A 290 10.48 -4.82 -15.48
CA ARG A 290 10.87 -3.45 -15.86
C ARG A 290 9.78 -2.74 -16.64
N LEU A 291 9.40 -1.55 -16.19
CA LEU A 291 8.55 -0.62 -16.93
C LEU A 291 9.39 0.55 -17.44
N ALA A 292 9.31 0.85 -18.73
CA ALA A 292 9.99 1.99 -19.33
C ALA A 292 8.98 3.11 -19.63
N THR A 293 9.27 4.33 -19.18
CA THR A 293 8.47 5.52 -19.51
C THR A 293 9.18 6.40 -20.53
N GLY A 294 8.41 7.01 -21.44
CA GLY A 294 8.94 7.91 -22.48
C GLY A 294 9.40 9.26 -21.93
N ARG A 295 10.24 9.96 -22.69
CA ARG A 295 10.64 11.37 -22.41
C ARG A 295 9.61 12.34 -22.96
N ASP A 296 9.24 13.32 -22.16
CA ASP A 296 8.70 14.60 -22.64
C ASP A 296 9.62 15.75 -22.21
N HIS A 297 10.09 16.54 -23.17
CA HIS A 297 10.87 17.76 -22.91
C HIS A 297 9.93 18.97 -22.81
N LEU A 298 9.86 19.60 -21.64
CA LEU A 298 9.13 20.85 -21.42
C LEU A 298 10.08 22.06 -21.40
N SER A 299 9.81 23.06 -22.24
CA SER A 299 10.56 24.33 -22.27
C SER A 299 9.82 25.44 -21.53
N SER A 300 10.54 26.28 -20.78
CA SER A 300 9.98 27.45 -20.07
C SER A 300 10.51 28.79 -20.60
N HIS A 301 9.64 29.79 -20.73
CA HIS A 301 9.97 31.18 -21.10
C HIS A 301 9.90 32.10 -19.86
N GLN A 302 10.88 32.97 -19.64
CA GLN A 302 10.99 33.81 -18.44
C GLN A 302 10.68 35.31 -18.69
N ARG A 303 10.14 36.00 -17.67
CA ARG A 303 10.01 37.48 -17.59
C ARG A 303 10.63 37.98 -16.28
N ARG A 304 11.45 39.05 -16.35
CA ARG A 304 12.40 39.46 -15.30
C ARG A 304 11.88 40.39 -14.19
N TYR A 305 10.64 40.91 -14.27
CA TYR A 305 10.19 41.98 -13.36
C TYR A 305 9.51 41.49 -12.06
N LEU A 306 9.01 40.24 -12.01
CA LEU A 306 8.31 39.68 -10.83
C LEU A 306 9.24 39.02 -9.79
N ILE A 307 10.54 38.94 -10.08
CA ILE A 307 11.48 38.08 -9.34
C ILE A 307 11.78 38.61 -7.94
N LYS A 308 11.94 39.92 -7.74
CA LYS A 308 12.35 40.48 -6.44
C LYS A 308 11.32 40.26 -5.32
N LEU A 309 10.04 40.57 -5.57
CA LEU A 309 8.97 40.35 -4.59
C LEU A 309 8.78 38.86 -4.28
N PHE A 310 9.03 38.01 -5.29
CA PHE A 310 8.94 36.57 -5.19
C PHE A 310 10.07 35.96 -4.36
N VAL A 311 11.31 36.40 -4.56
CA VAL A 311 12.49 36.00 -3.78
C VAL A 311 12.26 36.31 -2.29
N SER A 312 11.87 37.54 -1.95
CA SER A 312 11.67 37.93 -0.55
C SER A 312 10.61 37.09 0.17
N ARG A 313 9.53 36.71 -0.52
CA ARG A 313 8.48 35.84 0.07
C ARG A 313 8.95 34.39 0.24
N LEU A 314 9.75 33.89 -0.70
CA LEU A 314 10.27 32.53 -0.63
C LEU A 314 11.35 32.39 0.44
N GLU A 315 12.23 33.39 0.56
CA GLU A 315 13.22 33.45 1.63
C GLU A 315 12.56 33.45 3.02
N LEU A 316 11.46 34.20 3.20
CA LEU A 316 10.67 34.19 4.45
C LEU A 316 10.17 32.79 4.84
N VAL A 317 9.71 31.99 3.86
CA VAL A 317 9.26 30.61 4.12
C VAL A 317 10.42 29.67 4.42
N LEU A 318 11.58 29.89 3.78
CA LEU A 318 12.75 29.03 3.98
C LEU A 318 13.58 29.42 5.21
N SER A 319 13.46 30.65 5.71
CA SER A 319 14.22 31.16 6.85
C SER A 319 13.50 31.06 8.19
N LEU A 320 12.34 30.38 8.25
CA LEU A 320 11.49 30.30 9.45
C LEU A 320 12.31 29.90 10.69
N ARG A 321 12.50 30.86 11.60
CA ARG A 321 13.02 30.64 12.95
C ARG A 321 11.83 30.59 13.91
N GLU A 322 11.93 29.81 14.99
CA GLU A 322 10.90 29.69 16.05
C GLU A 322 10.44 31.04 16.62
N SER A 323 11.23 32.11 16.48
CA SER A 323 10.90 33.46 16.97
C SER A 323 9.96 34.27 16.07
N ASP A 324 9.77 33.89 14.81
CA ASP A 324 8.99 34.70 13.85
C ASP A 324 7.50 34.34 13.85
N SER A 325 7.11 33.32 14.62
CA SER A 325 5.73 32.77 14.70
C SER A 325 4.70 33.73 15.31
N GLU A 326 5.14 34.80 15.99
CA GLU A 326 4.24 35.83 16.54
C GLU A 326 3.91 36.95 15.55
N SER A 327 4.74 37.14 14.51
CA SER A 327 4.49 38.13 13.46
C SER A 327 3.68 37.47 12.33
N GLY A 328 2.41 37.85 12.19
CA GLY A 328 1.42 37.21 11.31
C GLY A 328 1.69 37.21 9.80
N GLU A 329 2.92 37.41 9.33
CA GLU A 329 3.32 37.42 7.92
C GLU A 329 3.86 36.07 7.40
N ALA A 330 4.26 35.15 8.28
CA ALA A 330 4.71 33.80 7.91
C ALA A 330 3.51 32.85 7.66
N GLY A 331 2.78 33.05 6.56
CA GLY A 331 1.56 32.30 6.26
C GLY A 331 1.70 30.77 6.15
N PHE A 332 2.92 30.23 5.97
CA PHE A 332 3.16 28.78 5.97
C PHE A 332 3.18 28.19 7.38
N ASP A 333 3.85 28.85 8.34
CA ASP A 333 3.95 28.37 9.72
C ASP A 333 2.61 28.50 10.46
N ARG A 334 1.89 29.62 10.27
CA ARG A 334 0.54 29.78 10.81
C ARG A 334 -0.43 28.69 10.30
N ARG A 335 -0.34 28.32 9.02
CA ARG A 335 -1.15 27.23 8.45
C ARG A 335 -0.76 25.86 8.98
N ARG A 336 0.55 25.61 9.15
CA ARG A 336 1.07 24.39 9.79
C ARG A 336 0.57 24.25 11.23
N VAL A 337 0.68 25.31 12.04
CA VAL A 337 0.24 25.34 13.45
C VAL A 337 -1.29 25.23 13.56
N GLN A 338 -2.03 25.85 12.63
CA GLN A 338 -3.48 25.73 12.61
C GLN A 338 -3.92 24.31 12.20
N GLY A 339 -3.27 23.72 11.18
CA GLY A 339 -3.49 22.34 10.74
C GLY A 339 -3.11 21.30 11.78
N SER A 340 -2.12 21.59 12.64
CA SER A 340 -1.72 20.69 13.73
C SER A 340 -2.77 20.61 14.84
N ARG A 341 -3.69 21.60 14.92
CA ARG A 341 -4.79 21.68 15.89
C ARG A 341 -6.16 21.38 15.30
N ASN A 342 -6.33 21.47 13.99
CA ASN A 342 -7.59 21.17 13.30
C ASN A 342 -7.35 20.48 11.95
N ALA A 343 -7.73 19.21 11.85
CA ALA A 343 -7.53 18.37 10.67
C ALA A 343 -8.26 18.85 9.40
N ARG A 344 -9.22 19.77 9.51
CA ARG A 344 -9.96 20.34 8.36
C ARG A 344 -9.29 21.57 7.75
N GLU A 345 -8.28 22.12 8.42
CA GLU A 345 -7.57 23.31 7.96
C GLU A 345 -6.52 22.95 6.91
N ASP A 346 -6.22 23.92 6.05
CA ASP A 346 -5.24 23.80 4.97
C ASP A 346 -5.39 22.51 4.13
N HIS A 347 -6.65 22.16 3.83
CA HIS A 347 -7.00 20.96 3.05
C HIS A 347 -6.41 19.65 3.60
N GLY A 348 -6.22 19.58 4.92
CA GLY A 348 -5.67 18.43 5.61
C GLY A 348 -4.14 18.34 5.62
N TYR A 349 -3.42 19.44 5.33
CA TYR A 349 -1.96 19.49 5.41
C TYR A 349 -1.45 18.99 6.78
N GLY A 350 -2.06 19.43 7.88
CA GLY A 350 -1.69 18.98 9.24
C GLY A 350 -1.89 17.48 9.53
N ILE A 351 -2.55 16.75 8.62
CA ILE A 351 -2.72 15.29 8.68
C ILE A 351 -2.07 14.57 7.48
N TYR A 352 -1.04 15.18 6.91
CA TYR A 352 -0.24 14.69 5.77
C TYR A 352 -0.99 14.60 4.43
N ASN A 353 -2.16 15.23 4.30
CA ASN A 353 -2.84 15.28 3.01
C ASN A 353 -2.23 16.37 2.12
N ASN A 354 -2.17 16.11 0.82
CA ASN A 354 -1.85 17.10 -0.22
C ASN A 354 -0.45 17.75 -0.14
N HIS A 355 0.48 17.22 0.66
CA HIS A 355 1.84 17.77 0.75
C HIS A 355 2.49 17.96 -0.63
N HIS A 356 2.39 16.97 -1.52
CA HIS A 356 2.88 17.07 -2.90
C HIS A 356 2.22 18.20 -3.72
N VAL A 357 0.94 18.51 -3.48
CA VAL A 357 0.24 19.63 -4.12
C VAL A 357 0.78 20.95 -3.60
N HIS A 358 0.82 21.13 -2.28
CA HIS A 358 1.23 22.39 -1.66
C HIS A 358 2.73 22.66 -1.84
N LEU A 359 3.57 21.70 -1.45
CA LEU A 359 5.05 21.79 -1.54
C LEU A 359 5.55 21.76 -2.98
N GLY A 360 4.81 21.13 -3.90
CA GLY A 360 5.12 21.16 -5.32
C GLY A 360 5.18 22.58 -5.91
N TYR A 361 4.28 23.49 -5.48
CA TYR A 361 4.35 24.90 -5.88
C TYR A 361 5.61 25.61 -5.34
N PHE A 362 5.99 25.33 -4.09
CA PHE A 362 7.23 25.88 -3.51
C PHE A 362 8.47 25.37 -4.24
N LEU A 363 8.51 24.08 -4.58
CA LEU A 363 9.65 23.51 -5.30
C LEU A 363 9.73 24.00 -6.74
N TYR A 364 8.59 24.17 -7.42
CA TYR A 364 8.56 24.80 -8.74
C TYR A 364 9.09 26.24 -8.68
N ALA A 365 8.64 27.02 -7.69
CA ALA A 365 9.12 28.37 -7.43
C ALA A 365 10.63 28.43 -7.21
N ILE A 366 11.15 27.57 -6.35
CA ILE A 366 12.59 27.40 -6.08
C ILE A 366 13.32 27.06 -7.38
N ALA A 367 12.85 26.08 -8.16
CA ALA A 367 13.50 25.66 -9.40
C ALA A 367 13.61 26.79 -10.45
N VAL A 368 12.56 27.61 -10.58
CA VAL A 368 12.58 28.80 -11.46
C VAL A 368 13.64 29.79 -10.98
N LEU A 369 13.74 30.03 -9.67
CA LEU A 369 14.70 30.96 -9.10
C LEU A 369 16.13 30.47 -9.22
N VAL A 370 16.40 29.18 -8.96
CA VAL A 370 17.71 28.55 -9.16
C VAL A 370 18.21 28.72 -10.60
N LYS A 371 17.31 28.63 -11.59
CA LYS A 371 17.65 28.87 -13.01
C LYS A 371 18.06 30.33 -13.29
N ILE A 372 17.56 31.27 -12.50
CA ILE A 372 17.85 32.71 -12.65
C ILE A 372 19.09 33.10 -11.84
N ASP A 373 19.21 32.60 -10.62
CA ASP A 373 20.27 32.86 -9.66
C ASP A 373 20.77 31.54 -9.04
N PRO A 374 21.78 30.90 -9.65
CA PRO A 374 22.34 29.65 -9.15
C PRO A 374 22.99 29.77 -7.76
N LEU A 375 23.54 30.93 -7.40
CA LEU A 375 24.19 31.14 -6.09
C LEU A 375 23.15 31.16 -4.96
N TRP A 376 21.99 31.78 -5.21
CA TRP A 376 20.84 31.66 -4.32
C TRP A 376 20.42 30.19 -4.14
N GLY A 377 20.43 29.43 -5.24
CA GLY A 377 20.15 28.00 -5.24
C GLY A 377 21.06 27.19 -4.32
N GLU A 378 22.38 27.41 -4.38
CA GLU A 378 23.32 26.72 -3.49
C GLU A 378 23.10 27.07 -2.02
N ARG A 379 22.75 28.33 -1.71
CA ARG A 379 22.45 28.77 -0.34
C ARG A 379 21.23 28.06 0.25
N TYR A 380 20.17 27.87 -0.52
CA TYR A 380 18.90 27.28 -0.04
C TYR A 380 18.71 25.81 -0.41
N ARG A 381 19.74 25.19 -0.99
CA ARG A 381 19.74 23.78 -1.44
C ARG A 381 19.19 22.85 -0.37
N ALA A 382 19.74 22.90 0.84
CA ALA A 382 19.34 21.97 1.90
C ALA A 382 17.84 22.07 2.23
N HIS A 383 17.26 23.28 2.31
CA HIS A 383 15.84 23.49 2.56
C HIS A 383 14.97 22.96 1.43
N ALA A 384 15.36 23.21 0.18
CA ALA A 384 14.65 22.68 -0.99
C ALA A 384 14.63 21.15 -0.99
N TYR A 385 15.76 20.50 -0.67
CA TYR A 385 15.82 19.05 -0.56
C TYR A 385 15.04 18.53 0.65
N THR A 386 14.95 19.26 1.77
CA THR A 386 14.06 18.90 2.89
C THR A 386 12.58 18.94 2.48
N LEU A 387 12.13 19.96 1.74
CA LEU A 387 10.76 20.03 1.23
C LEU A 387 10.46 18.92 0.21
N LEU A 388 11.43 18.61 -0.65
CA LEU A 388 11.31 17.50 -1.60
C LEU A 388 11.23 16.15 -0.87
N ALA A 389 12.06 15.98 0.16
CA ALA A 389 12.11 14.76 0.94
C ALA A 389 10.80 14.47 1.68
N ASP A 390 10.06 15.50 2.07
CA ASP A 390 8.78 15.34 2.75
C ASP A 390 7.77 14.49 1.96
N TYR A 391 7.63 14.68 0.65
CA TYR A 391 6.62 13.93 -0.13
C TYR A 391 7.20 13.00 -1.21
N MET A 392 8.52 13.00 -1.44
CA MET A 392 9.17 12.12 -2.43
C MET A 392 10.15 11.11 -1.84
N THR A 393 10.40 11.10 -0.52
CA THR A 393 11.19 10.03 0.09
C THR A 393 10.30 8.85 0.45
N PHE A 394 10.74 7.63 0.13
CA PHE A 394 10.04 6.39 0.47
C PHE A 394 10.01 6.09 1.99
N VAL A 395 10.69 6.90 2.82
CA VAL A 395 10.69 6.82 4.28
C VAL A 395 10.83 8.25 4.82
N PHE A 396 9.95 8.67 5.72
CA PHE A 396 10.04 9.99 6.36
C PHE A 396 11.26 10.04 7.31
N PHE A 397 11.74 11.23 7.62
CA PHE A 397 12.72 11.50 8.69
C PHE A 397 11.99 12.29 9.79
N PHE A 398 12.04 11.83 11.05
CA PHE A 398 11.65 12.62 12.23
C PHE A 398 12.82 12.69 13.20
#